data_AF-A0A7X6RTP7-F1
#
_entry.id   AF-A0A7X6RTP7-F1
#
_cell.length_a   1.000
_cell.length_b   1.000
_cell.length_c   1.000
_cell.angle_alpha   90.00
_cell.angle_beta   90.00
_cell.angle_gamma   90.00
#
_symmetry.space_group_name_H-M   'P 1'
#
loop_
_entity.id
_entity.type
_entity.pdbx_description
1 polymer ?
#
loop_
_entity_poly.entity_id
_entity_poly.type
_entity_poly.pdbx_seq_one_letter_code
_entity_poly.pdbx_strand_id
1 'polypeptide(L)'
;MCLGIPGQVVDIVDAEAHLAKVDVNGVRRVISVRLLADDNLRVGDWVLVHVGFAMAKIDEREATLTLDQVQKMGADYTTEIDAFNSSEIA
;
A
#
# COMPACT_ATOMS: atom_id res chain seq x y z
N MET A 1 -15.27 1.79 -2.40
CA MET A 1 -14.18 1.32 -3.28
C MET A 1 -12.92 1.93 -2.70
N CYS A 2 -12.11 1.16 -1.97
CA CYS A 2 -10.98 1.73 -1.23
C CYS A 2 -9.70 1.31 -1.94
N LEU A 3 -9.12 2.19 -2.73
CA LEU A 3 -7.80 1.97 -3.33
C LEU A 3 -6.77 1.79 -2.21
N GLY A 4 -6.08 0.66 -2.21
CA GLY A 4 -4.95 0.42 -1.31
C GLY A 4 -3.90 1.50 -1.50
N ILE A 5 -3.40 2.07 -0.40
CA ILE A 5 -2.37 3.10 -0.46
C ILE A 5 -1.01 2.40 -0.49
N PRO A 6 -0.14 2.67 -1.48
CA PRO A 6 1.19 2.09 -1.50
C PRO A 6 2.02 2.66 -0.33
N GLY A 7 2.69 1.76 0.38
CA GLY A 7 3.59 2.11 1.46
C GLY A 7 4.87 1.29 1.38
N GLN A 8 5.99 1.91 1.77
CA GLN A 8 7.28 1.25 1.80
C GLN A 8 7.50 0.62 3.18
N VAL A 9 7.87 -0.65 3.21
CA VAL A 9 8.30 -1.32 4.43
C VAL A 9 9.63 -0.72 4.88
N VAL A 10 9.61 -0.04 6.02
CA VAL A 10 10.81 0.59 6.59
C VAL A 10 11.43 -0.22 7.72
N ASP A 11 10.66 -1.13 8.31
CA ASP A 11 11.13 -1.98 9.41
C ASP A 11 10.24 -3.23 9.55
N ILE A 12 10.81 -4.36 9.99
CA ILE A 12 10.03 -5.55 10.39
C ILE A 12 9.99 -5.56 11.92
N VAL A 13 8.82 -5.22 12.47
CA VAL A 13 8.65 -5.06 13.92
C VAL A 13 8.65 -6.41 14.61
N ASP A 14 7.94 -7.38 14.02
CA ASP A 14 7.80 -8.71 14.59
C ASP A 14 7.57 -9.73 13.47
N ALA A 15 8.57 -10.57 13.20
CA ALA A 15 8.49 -11.55 12.12
C ALA A 15 7.56 -12.72 12.47
N GLU A 16 7.46 -13.11 13.74
CA GLU A 16 6.61 -14.22 14.19
C GLU A 16 5.12 -13.82 14.20
N ALA A 17 4.83 -12.58 14.59
CA ALA A 17 3.49 -12.01 14.53
C ALA A 17 3.12 -11.45 13.14
N HIS A 18 4.06 -11.43 12.19
CA HIS A 18 3.93 -10.81 10.86
C HIS A 18 3.49 -9.34 10.94
N LEU A 19 4.23 -8.55 11.71
CA LEU A 19 4.05 -7.11 11.83
C LEU A 19 5.22 -6.38 11.21
N ALA A 20 4.91 -5.44 10.33
CA ALA A 20 5.89 -4.57 9.70
C ALA A 20 5.52 -3.11 9.90
N LYS A 21 6.53 -2.25 10.04
CA LYS A 21 6.35 -0.81 9.99
C LYS A 21 6.49 -0.36 8.55
N VAL A 22 5.46 0.34 8.09
CA VAL A 22 5.37 0.85 6.72
C VAL A 22 5.27 2.37 6.78
N ASP A 23 6.03 3.03 5.91
CA ASP A 23 5.95 4.47 5.67
C ASP A 23 5.03 4.73 4.48
N VAL A 24 3.96 5.46 4.74
CA VAL A 24 2.96 5.85 3.74
C VAL A 24 3.00 7.36 3.66
N ASN A 25 3.66 7.90 2.63
CA ASN A 25 3.81 9.34 2.40
C ASN A 25 4.30 10.13 3.64
N GLY A 26 5.31 9.60 4.35
CA GLY A 26 5.89 10.20 5.56
C GLY A 26 5.20 9.82 6.87
N VAL A 27 4.08 9.09 6.82
CA VAL A 27 3.38 8.58 8.01
C VAL A 27 3.76 7.13 8.24
N ARG A 28 4.43 6.85 9.37
CA ARG A 28 4.84 5.50 9.74
C ARG A 28 3.76 4.81 10.56
N ARG A 29 3.29 3.65 10.08
CA ARG A 29 2.30 2.82 10.77
C ARG A 29 2.75 1.37 10.83
N VAL A 30 2.43 0.70 11.94
CA VAL A 30 2.62 -0.74 12.07
C VAL A 30 1.38 -1.43 11.52
N ILE A 31 1.58 -2.33 10.56
CA ILE A 31 0.51 -3.07 9.89
C ILE A 31 0.80 -4.56 9.91
N SER A 32 -0.25 -5.37 9.74
CA SER A 32 -0.06 -6.80 9.57
C SER A 32 0.28 -7.15 8.12
N VAL A 33 1.37 -7.89 7.97
CA VAL A 33 1.86 -8.43 6.70
C VAL A 33 1.65 -9.94 6.61
N ARG A 34 0.80 -10.51 7.47
CA ARG A 34 0.52 -11.96 7.52
C ARG A 34 0.04 -12.52 6.18
N LEU A 35 -0.69 -11.74 5.40
CA LEU A 35 -1.17 -12.15 4.07
C LEU A 35 -0.04 -12.27 3.04
N LEU A 36 1.15 -11.72 3.34
CA LEU A 36 2.35 -11.75 2.51
C LEU A 36 3.46 -12.58 3.17
N ALA A 37 3.12 -13.46 4.12
CA ALA A 37 4.08 -14.28 4.84
C ALA A 37 4.91 -15.17 3.89
N ASP A 38 4.29 -15.71 2.84
CA ASP A 38 4.95 -16.53 1.83
C ASP A 38 5.80 -15.73 0.81
N ASP A 39 5.61 -14.40 0.73
CA ASP A 39 6.21 -13.52 -0.27
C ASP A 39 7.61 -12.98 0.14
N ASN A 40 8.14 -13.47 1.26
CA ASN A 40 9.44 -13.11 1.84
C ASN A 40 9.66 -11.58 1.88
N LEU A 41 8.74 -10.88 2.55
CA LEU A 41 8.75 -9.42 2.66
C LEU A 41 9.99 -8.90 3.40
N ARG A 42 10.63 -7.86 2.84
CA ARG A 42 11.84 -7.24 3.38
C ARG A 42 11.68 -5.74 3.53
N VAL A 43 12.55 -5.15 4.35
CA VAL A 43 12.71 -3.70 4.39
C VAL A 43 13.12 -3.20 3.01
N GLY A 44 12.46 -2.15 2.53
CA GLY A 44 12.58 -1.60 1.19
C GLY A 44 11.47 -2.04 0.23
N ASP A 45 10.78 -3.15 0.50
CA ASP A 45 9.66 -3.60 -0.32
C ASP A 45 8.47 -2.65 -0.24
N TRP A 46 7.71 -2.56 -1.32
CA TRP A 46 6.49 -1.79 -1.40
C TRP A 46 5.27 -2.71 -1.28
N VAL A 47 4.28 -2.27 -0.52
CA VAL A 47 3.04 -3.02 -0.29
C VAL A 47 1.84 -2.11 -0.42
N LEU A 48 0.73 -2.68 -0.87
CA LEU A 48 -0.57 -2.01 -0.84
C LEU A 48 -1.21 -2.19 0.53
N VAL A 49 -1.40 -1.08 1.24
CA VAL A 49 -2.00 -1.06 2.57
C VAL A 49 -3.49 -0.78 2.48
N HIS A 50 -4.30 -1.63 3.09
CA HIS A 50 -5.75 -1.45 3.22
C HIS A 50 -6.19 -1.74 4.65
N VAL A 51 -6.72 -0.72 5.35
CA VAL A 51 -7.29 -0.81 6.71
C VAL A 51 -6.39 -1.52 7.74
N GLY A 52 -5.06 -1.32 7.65
CA GLY A 52 -4.09 -1.91 8.59
C GLY A 52 -3.49 -3.26 8.17
N PHE A 53 -3.79 -3.73 6.96
CA PHE A 53 -3.22 -4.95 6.39
C PHE A 53 -2.48 -4.65 5.09
N ALA A 54 -1.37 -5.35 4.87
CA ALA A 54 -0.75 -5.42 3.55
C ALA A 54 -1.50 -6.46 2.71
N MET A 55 -2.13 -6.02 1.63
CA MET A 55 -2.93 -6.88 0.75
C MET A 55 -2.07 -7.59 -0.30
N ALA A 56 -1.09 -6.89 -0.86
CA ALA A 56 -0.23 -7.38 -1.92
C ALA A 56 1.14 -6.71 -1.83
N LYS A 57 2.21 -7.48 -2.08
CA LYS A 57 3.52 -6.93 -2.39
C LYS A 57 3.49 -6.45 -3.84
N ILE A 58 4.02 -5.26 -4.07
CA ILE A 58 4.16 -4.69 -5.42
C ILE A 58 5.65 -4.55 -5.72
N ASP A 59 6.08 -5.04 -6.88
CA ASP A 59 7.47 -4.85 -7.34
C ASP A 59 7.66 -3.39 -7.74
N GLU A 60 8.81 -2.78 -7.47
CA GLU A 60 9.08 -1.38 -7.83
C GLU A 60 8.88 -1.13 -9.35
N ARG A 61 9.17 -2.12 -10.19
CA ARG A 61 8.95 -2.06 -11.64
C ARG A 61 7.49 -2.24 -12.03
N GLU A 62 6.75 -3.12 -11.37
CA GLU A 62 5.30 -3.30 -11.57
C GLU A 62 4.51 -2.10 -11.04
N ALA A 63 4.95 -1.49 -9.93
CA ALA A 63 4.40 -0.25 -9.40
C ALA A 63 4.58 0.89 -10.41
N THR A 64 5.77 1.00 -11.01
CA THR A 64 6.08 2.01 -12.03
C THR A 64 5.31 1.75 -13.33
N LEU A 65 5.19 0.49 -13.77
CA LEU A 65 4.41 0.11 -14.95
C LEU A 65 2.90 0.30 -14.75
N THR A 66 2.39 -0.02 -13.56
CA THR A 66 0.97 0.22 -13.19
C THR A 66 0.71 1.71 -13.09
N LEU A 67 1.61 2.51 -12.52
CA LEU A 67 1.50 3.98 -12.51
C LEU A 67 1.46 4.56 -13.94
N ASP A 68 2.32 4.08 -14.85
CA ASP A 68 2.32 4.50 -16.27
C ASP A 68 1.03 4.07 -17.01
N GLN A 69 0.52 2.87 -16.73
CA GLN A 69 -0.74 2.38 -17.31
C GLN A 69 -1.97 3.11 -16.75
N VAL A 70 -1.99 3.43 -15.46
CA VAL A 70 -3.05 4.20 -14.80
C VAL A 70 -3.05 5.66 -15.26
N GLN A 71 -1.89 6.27 -15.49
CA GLN A 71 -1.81 7.61 -16.10
C GLN A 71 -2.35 7.64 -17.54
N LYS A 72 -2.26 6.53 -18.29
CA LYS A 72 -2.85 6.42 -19.64
C LYS A 72 -4.37 6.21 -19.63
N MET A 73 -4.96 5.78 -18.51
CA MET A 73 -6.42 5.59 -18.32
C MET A 73 -7.05 6.77 -17.56
N GLY A 74 -6.70 8.00 -17.95
CA GLY A 74 -7.03 9.26 -17.26
C GLY A 74 -8.50 9.73 -17.31
N ALA A 75 -9.44 8.94 -16.79
CA ALA A 75 -10.81 9.41 -16.53
C ALA A 75 -11.41 8.82 -15.23
N ASP A 76 -11.14 7.56 -14.90
CA ASP A 76 -11.73 6.91 -13.73
C ASP A 76 -10.98 7.22 -12.42
N TYR A 77 -9.68 7.55 -12.49
CA TYR A 77 -8.85 7.82 -11.32
C TYR A 77 -9.19 9.12 -10.59
N THR A 78 -9.48 10.19 -11.34
CA THR A 78 -9.85 11.49 -10.75
C THR A 78 -11.15 11.38 -9.94
N THR A 79 -12.09 10.57 -10.42
CA THR A 79 -13.37 10.30 -9.75
C THR A 79 -13.17 9.54 -8.44
N GLU A 80 -12.27 8.56 -8.40
CA GLU A 80 -11.98 7.78 -7.19
C GLU A 80 -11.15 8.58 -6.15
N ILE A 81 -10.23 9.45 -6.59
CA ILE A 81 -9.51 10.38 -5.68
C ILE A 81 -10.46 11.39 -5.06
N ASP A 82 -11.37 11.97 -5.85
CA ASP A 82 -12.32 12.96 -5.36
C ASP A 82 -13.30 12.34 -4.34
N ALA A 83 -13.71 11.09 -4.56
CA ALA A 83 -14.54 10.33 -3.62
C ALA A 83 -13.81 10.01 -2.30
N PHE A 84 -12.50 9.75 -2.34
CA PHE A 84 -11.68 9.55 -1.14
C PHE A 84 -11.47 10.85 -0.36
N ASN A 85 -11.27 11.97 -1.05
CA ASN A 85 -11.07 13.29 -0.43
C ASN A 85 -12.36 13.92 0.13
N SER A 86 -13.52 13.62 -0.46
CA SER A 86 -14.81 14.20 -0.06
C SER A 86 -15.54 13.40 1.03
N SER A 87 -15.00 12.26 1.46
CA SER A 87 -15.57 11.48 2.56
C SER A 87 -15.12 12.05 3.92
N GLU A 88 -15.66 13.20 4.28
CA GLU A 88 -15.69 13.66 5.68
C GLU A 88 -16.56 12.67 6.48
N ILE A 89 -15.92 11.87 7.33
CA ILE A 89 -16.62 11.01 8.29
C ILE A 89 -17.15 11.93 9.40
N ALA A 90 -18.44 12.25 9.34
CA ALA A 90 -19.24 12.71 10.48
C ALA A 90 -19.66 11.54 11.37
#